data_AF-A0A356F6W8-F1
#
_entry.id   AF-A0A356F6W8-F1
#
_cell.length_a   1.000
_cell.length_b   1.000
_cell.length_c   1.000
_cell.angle_alpha   90.00
_cell.angle_beta   90.00
_cell.angle_gamma   90.00
#
_symmetry.space_group_name_H-M   'P 1'
#
loop_
_entity.id
_entity.type
_entity.pdbx_description
1 polymer ?
#
loop_
_entity_poly.entity_id
_entity_poly.type
_entity_poly.pdbx_seq_one_letter_code
_entity_poly.pdbx_strand_id
1 'polypeptide(L)'
;MAKISWRPGTLMAPLPPVLVSCGTMDNPNVMTAAWTGVLCSDPVLVYVSLRPSRYSHEIISQTKEFVINLPTAALAKQVDMCGVKSGRTVNKFELTGLTAAPCSEIAAPQVAESPISLECRVLEIKRLGTEDKPATHDMFLAEVLSVSVDEEYLDENGALHLEKAGLLAYAHGFYYALGKQLGKFGWSVEKAATKRKRNEKEKTEKSEKKKAFAKRSDFKRKDFKKDGREDGREDKKEFKPRRRKFGEPKEFKADGRKAFKRGTAERKPFKKRTPAEYKTAERRTPRKTLTLKK
;
A
#
# COMPACT_ATOMS: atom_id res chain seq x y z
N MET A 1 2.97 -30.95 -12.27
CA MET A 1 1.71 -30.41 -12.84
C MET A 1 2.03 -29.55 -14.04
N ALA A 2 1.29 -29.72 -15.14
CA ALA A 2 1.48 -28.90 -16.35
C ALA A 2 0.84 -27.51 -16.16
N LYS A 3 1.44 -26.48 -16.76
CA LYS A 3 0.86 -25.13 -16.81
C LYS A 3 -0.34 -25.13 -17.77
N ILE A 4 -1.41 -24.43 -17.40
CA ILE A 4 -2.55 -24.18 -18.30
C ILE A 4 -2.43 -22.80 -18.93
N SER A 5 -2.91 -22.66 -20.16
CA SER A 5 -3.08 -21.35 -20.79
C SER A 5 -4.27 -20.63 -20.17
N TRP A 6 -4.09 -19.34 -19.86
CA TRP A 6 -5.10 -18.49 -19.23
C TRP A 6 -5.31 -17.21 -20.04
N ARG A 7 -6.46 -16.54 -19.84
CA ARG A 7 -6.76 -15.27 -20.53
C ARG A 7 -5.79 -14.17 -20.08
N PRO A 8 -5.40 -13.24 -20.97
CA PRO A 8 -4.60 -12.09 -20.59
C PRO A 8 -5.26 -11.26 -19.49
N GLY A 9 -4.47 -10.82 -18.51
CA GLY A 9 -4.93 -10.00 -17.40
C GLY A 9 -3.76 -9.38 -16.64
N THR A 10 -4.05 -8.39 -15.80
CA THR A 10 -3.06 -7.73 -14.94
C THR A 10 -2.75 -8.62 -13.74
N LEU A 11 -2.00 -9.70 -13.97
CA LEU A 11 -1.67 -10.73 -12.97
C LEU A 11 -0.26 -10.57 -12.38
N MET A 12 0.48 -9.50 -12.71
CA MET A 12 1.76 -9.19 -12.07
C MET A 12 1.52 -8.87 -10.58
N ALA A 13 2.12 -9.65 -9.70
CA ALA A 13 1.97 -9.56 -8.25
C ALA A 13 3.18 -10.21 -7.53
N PRO A 14 3.46 -9.85 -6.25
CA PRO A 14 2.81 -8.78 -5.50
C PRO A 14 3.16 -7.39 -6.05
N LEU A 15 2.29 -6.43 -5.79
CA LEU A 15 2.49 -5.02 -6.13
C LEU A 15 2.59 -4.20 -4.83
N PRO A 16 3.39 -3.13 -4.79
CA PRO A 16 3.42 -2.22 -3.65
C PRO A 16 2.18 -1.32 -3.68
N PRO A 17 1.27 -1.35 -2.68
CA PRO A 17 0.12 -0.47 -2.62
C PRO A 17 0.50 0.88 -2.01
N VAL A 18 1.27 1.68 -2.76
CA VAL A 18 1.81 2.96 -2.28
C VAL A 18 0.71 4.01 -2.12
N LEU A 19 0.93 4.95 -1.20
CA LEU A 19 0.14 6.17 -1.10
C LEU A 19 0.80 7.25 -1.94
N VAL A 20 0.10 7.75 -2.95
CA VAL A 20 0.52 8.88 -3.79
C VAL A 20 -0.15 10.14 -3.28
N SER A 21 0.62 11.01 -2.64
CA SER A 21 0.17 12.34 -2.23
C SER A 21 0.59 13.41 -3.23
N CYS A 22 -0.23 14.44 -3.35
CA CYS A 22 -0.14 15.51 -4.34
C CYS A 22 -0.92 16.73 -3.85
N GLY A 23 -0.76 17.87 -4.53
CA GLY A 23 -1.39 19.14 -4.17
C GLY A 23 -0.41 20.02 -3.39
N THR A 24 -0.93 20.79 -2.44
CA THR A 24 -0.14 21.66 -1.55
C THR A 24 -0.49 21.35 -0.09
N MET A 25 0.23 21.94 0.86
CA MET A 25 -0.12 21.86 2.29
C MET A 25 -1.53 22.41 2.58
N ASP A 26 -1.98 23.43 1.86
CA ASP A 26 -3.31 24.03 2.04
C ASP A 26 -4.43 23.18 1.44
N ASN A 27 -4.14 22.46 0.35
CA ASN A 27 -5.11 21.58 -0.31
C ASN A 27 -4.47 20.22 -0.65
N PRO A 28 -4.22 19.39 0.37
CA PRO A 28 -3.51 18.14 0.20
C PRO A 28 -4.47 17.03 -0.27
N ASN A 29 -4.00 16.15 -1.16
CA ASN A 29 -4.76 14.97 -1.57
C ASN A 29 -3.85 13.74 -1.67
N VAL A 30 -4.37 12.58 -1.26
CA VAL A 30 -3.63 11.31 -1.24
C VAL A 30 -4.46 10.18 -1.82
N MET A 31 -3.91 9.35 -2.71
CA MET A 31 -4.60 8.18 -3.26
C MET A 31 -3.74 6.92 -3.22
N THR A 32 -4.35 5.75 -3.28
CA THR A 32 -3.60 4.49 -3.38
C THR A 32 -3.37 4.10 -4.83
N ALA A 33 -2.11 3.81 -5.16
CA ALA A 33 -1.71 3.27 -6.46
C ALA A 33 -0.84 2.01 -6.25
N ALA A 34 -0.94 1.05 -7.16
CA ALA A 34 -0.09 -0.14 -7.15
C ALA A 34 0.58 -0.42 -8.51
N TRP A 35 0.21 0.33 -9.54
CA TRP A 35 0.79 0.23 -10.87
C TRP A 35 1.95 1.24 -10.92
N THR A 36 3.04 0.89 -10.24
CA THR A 36 4.16 1.76 -9.94
C THR A 36 5.45 0.93 -9.79
N GLY A 37 6.61 1.56 -9.92
CA GLY A 37 7.90 0.94 -9.66
C GLY A 37 9.08 1.80 -10.07
N VAL A 38 10.28 1.25 -9.86
CA VAL A 38 11.56 1.87 -10.28
C VAL A 38 11.84 1.52 -11.74
N LEU A 39 12.30 2.49 -12.51
CA LEU A 39 12.67 2.38 -13.93
C LEU A 39 14.17 2.54 -14.17
N CYS A 40 14.84 3.43 -13.42
CA CYS A 40 16.27 3.73 -13.59
C CYS A 40 16.93 3.96 -12.23
N SER A 41 18.19 3.59 -12.10
CA SER A 41 18.98 3.76 -10.87
C SER A 41 19.75 5.08 -10.82
N ASP A 42 20.17 5.62 -11.97
CA ASP A 42 20.88 6.90 -12.06
C ASP A 42 20.64 7.56 -13.44
N PRO A 43 19.86 8.66 -13.53
CA PRO A 43 19.11 9.25 -12.42
C PRO A 43 18.05 8.29 -11.87
N VAL A 44 17.63 8.48 -10.62
CA VAL A 44 16.60 7.64 -9.99
C VAL A 44 15.24 7.96 -10.61
N LEU A 45 14.77 7.09 -11.51
CA LEU A 45 13.48 7.26 -12.18
C LEU A 45 12.47 6.26 -11.67
N VAL A 46 11.25 6.74 -11.44
CA VAL A 46 10.09 5.93 -11.06
C VAL A 46 8.93 6.21 -11.99
N TYR A 47 7.89 5.38 -11.91
CA TYR A 47 6.62 5.69 -12.53
C TYR A 47 5.44 5.43 -11.61
N VAL A 48 4.33 6.13 -11.88
CA VAL A 48 3.00 5.75 -11.41
C VAL A 48 2.01 5.82 -12.57
N SER A 49 1.20 4.79 -12.74
CA SER A 49 0.14 4.76 -13.77
C SER A 49 -1.22 5.09 -13.15
N LEU A 50 -1.81 6.22 -13.55
CA LEU A 50 -3.06 6.73 -13.01
C LEU A 50 -4.14 6.79 -14.08
N ARG A 51 -5.39 6.50 -13.70
CA ARG A 51 -6.53 6.71 -14.60
C ARG A 51 -6.86 8.21 -14.68
N PRO A 52 -7.19 8.75 -15.85
CA PRO A 52 -7.62 10.15 -16.00
C PRO A 52 -8.82 10.54 -15.12
N SER A 53 -9.66 9.58 -14.72
CA SER A 53 -10.80 9.83 -13.83
C SER A 53 -10.41 10.09 -12.36
N ARG A 54 -9.18 9.78 -11.95
CA ARG A 54 -8.72 9.99 -10.57
C ARG A 54 -8.44 11.47 -10.33
N TYR A 55 -8.78 11.98 -9.15
CA TYR A 55 -8.51 13.38 -8.80
C TYR A 55 -7.01 13.71 -8.85
N SER A 56 -6.18 12.82 -8.31
CA SER A 56 -4.73 12.99 -8.29
C SER A 56 -4.13 13.07 -9.69
N HIS A 57 -4.74 12.45 -10.72
CA HIS A 57 -4.26 12.58 -12.10
C HIS A 57 -4.28 14.05 -12.55
N GLU A 58 -5.38 14.75 -12.30
CA GLU A 58 -5.56 16.15 -12.66
C GLU A 58 -4.56 17.05 -11.91
N ILE A 59 -4.45 16.88 -10.59
CA ILE A 59 -3.51 17.65 -9.76
C ILE A 59 -2.08 17.44 -10.26
N ILE A 60 -1.63 16.19 -10.38
CA ILE A 60 -0.26 15.86 -10.77
C ILE A 60 0.03 16.31 -12.21
N SER A 61 -0.97 16.27 -13.09
CA SER A 61 -0.82 16.78 -14.47
C SER A 61 -0.55 18.28 -14.50
N GLN A 62 -1.11 19.04 -13.56
CA GLN A 62 -0.93 20.49 -13.44
C GLN A 62 0.34 20.86 -12.66
N THR A 63 0.53 20.27 -11.47
CA THR A 63 1.65 20.62 -10.57
C THR A 63 2.97 19.99 -10.98
N LYS A 64 2.93 18.87 -11.72
CA LYS A 64 4.10 18.04 -12.04
C LYS A 64 4.84 17.50 -10.82
N GLU A 65 4.22 17.48 -9.65
CA GLU A 65 4.84 17.06 -8.39
C GLU A 65 3.92 16.11 -7.63
N PHE A 66 4.52 15.06 -7.06
CA PHE A 66 3.86 14.10 -6.18
C PHE A 66 4.87 13.41 -5.28
N VAL A 67 4.38 12.75 -4.23
CA VAL A 67 5.20 11.92 -3.34
C VAL A 67 4.72 10.48 -3.42
N ILE A 68 5.66 9.53 -3.54
CA ILE A 68 5.38 8.10 -3.33
C ILE A 68 5.72 7.75 -1.88
N ASN A 69 4.71 7.45 -1.09
CA ASN A 69 4.86 7.05 0.31
C ASN A 69 4.69 5.52 0.40
N LEU A 70 5.60 4.84 1.11
CA LEU A 70 5.61 3.38 1.27
C LEU A 70 4.91 2.96 2.60
N PRO A 71 3.63 2.59 2.58
CA PRO A 71 2.89 2.30 3.81
C PRO A 71 3.26 0.96 4.45
N THR A 72 3.24 0.92 5.77
CA THR A 72 3.39 -0.29 6.59
C THR A 72 2.07 -1.05 6.74
N ALA A 73 2.14 -2.28 7.25
CA ALA A 73 0.95 -3.09 7.55
C ALA A 73 -0.05 -2.41 8.50
N ALA A 74 0.41 -1.50 9.36
CA ALA A 74 -0.44 -0.74 10.27
C ALA A 74 -1.39 0.23 9.53
N LEU A 75 -0.99 0.68 8.33
CA LEU A 75 -1.75 1.63 7.50
C LEU A 75 -2.72 0.95 6.53
N ALA A 76 -2.91 -0.37 6.60
CA ALA A 76 -3.69 -1.12 5.61
C ALA A 76 -5.12 -0.58 5.38
N LYS A 77 -5.79 -0.13 6.44
CA LYS A 77 -7.15 0.44 6.34
C LYS A 77 -7.15 1.80 5.65
N GLN A 78 -6.18 2.65 5.97
CA GLN A 78 -6.00 3.97 5.37
C GLN A 78 -5.65 3.83 3.88
N VAL A 79 -4.75 2.90 3.55
CA VAL A 79 -4.41 2.53 2.17
C VAL A 79 -5.65 2.08 1.39
N ASP A 80 -6.49 1.22 1.97
CA ASP A 80 -7.72 0.83 1.28
C ASP A 80 -8.68 2.01 1.07
N MET A 81 -8.92 2.81 2.12
CA MET A 81 -9.80 3.97 2.07
C MET A 81 -9.37 4.99 1.02
N CYS A 82 -8.06 5.28 0.93
CA CYS A 82 -7.47 6.19 -0.05
C CYS A 82 -7.57 5.67 -1.49
N GLY A 83 -7.71 4.35 -1.69
CA GLY A 83 -7.94 3.73 -3.00
C GLY A 83 -9.40 3.75 -3.45
N VAL A 84 -10.34 3.74 -2.50
CA VAL A 84 -11.79 3.65 -2.73
C VAL A 84 -12.49 5.01 -2.81
N LYS A 85 -12.09 5.99 -1.98
CA LYS A 85 -12.72 7.32 -1.95
C LYS A 85 -11.97 8.32 -2.85
N SER A 86 -12.74 9.19 -3.52
CA SER A 86 -12.18 10.26 -4.35
C SER A 86 -11.94 11.51 -3.51
N GLY A 87 -10.80 12.16 -3.74
CA GLY A 87 -10.48 13.45 -3.11
C GLY A 87 -11.30 14.63 -3.66
N ARG A 88 -12.01 14.46 -4.78
CA ARG A 88 -12.88 15.51 -5.36
C ARG A 88 -13.99 15.95 -4.41
N THR A 89 -14.42 15.06 -3.51
CA THR A 89 -15.61 15.27 -2.67
C THR A 89 -15.32 15.11 -1.18
N VAL A 90 -14.12 14.66 -0.80
CA VAL A 90 -13.75 14.37 0.59
C VAL A 90 -12.29 14.69 0.81
N ASN A 91 -11.97 15.39 1.90
CA ASN A 91 -10.59 15.49 2.38
C ASN A 91 -10.16 14.11 2.95
N LYS A 92 -9.25 13.44 2.26
CA LYS A 92 -8.82 12.09 2.65
C LYS A 92 -7.86 12.06 3.83
N PHE A 93 -7.07 13.10 4.05
CA PHE A 93 -6.21 13.19 5.23
C PHE A 93 -7.09 13.23 6.49
N GLU A 94 -8.08 14.12 6.51
CA GLU A 94 -9.08 14.18 7.60
C GLU A 94 -9.85 12.86 7.76
N LEU A 95 -10.37 12.28 6.68
CA LEU A 95 -11.16 11.05 6.72
C LEU A 95 -10.38 9.86 7.31
N THR A 96 -9.09 9.78 7.01
CA THR A 96 -8.24 8.64 7.41
C THR A 96 -7.45 8.88 8.69
N GLY A 97 -7.42 10.13 9.18
CA GLY A 97 -6.56 10.54 10.28
C GLY A 97 -5.06 10.52 9.93
N LEU A 98 -4.73 10.55 8.63
CA LEU A 98 -3.34 10.69 8.18
C LEU A 98 -2.90 12.14 8.29
N THR A 99 -1.60 12.35 8.50
CA THR A 99 -1.01 13.67 8.66
C THR A 99 -0.24 14.06 7.41
N ALA A 100 -0.60 15.19 6.79
CA ALA A 100 0.19 15.80 5.74
C ALA A 100 1.41 16.50 6.36
N ALA A 101 2.61 16.22 5.84
CA ALA A 101 3.86 16.83 6.28
C ALA A 101 4.62 17.44 5.09
N PRO A 102 5.39 18.52 5.32
CA PRO A 102 6.14 19.18 4.25
C PRO A 102 7.26 18.29 3.71
N CYS A 103 7.59 18.51 2.44
CA CYS A 103 8.72 17.93 1.72
C CYS A 103 9.85 18.95 1.58
N SER A 104 11.07 18.50 1.30
CA SER A 104 12.25 19.39 1.19
C SER A 104 12.42 20.01 -0.20
N GLU A 105 12.05 19.29 -1.27
CA GLU A 105 12.32 19.66 -2.67
C GLU A 105 11.06 20.07 -3.45
N ILE A 106 9.86 19.67 -3.00
CA ILE A 106 8.60 19.87 -3.73
C ILE A 106 7.46 20.36 -2.83
N ALA A 107 6.43 20.96 -3.44
CA ALA A 107 5.28 21.51 -2.72
C ALA A 107 4.26 20.44 -2.28
N ALA A 108 4.25 19.29 -2.94
CA ALA A 108 3.37 18.17 -2.59
C ALA A 108 3.73 17.62 -1.20
N PRO A 109 2.75 17.38 -0.32
CA PRO A 109 3.04 16.88 1.03
C PRO A 109 3.39 15.39 1.01
N GLN A 110 4.21 14.94 1.95
CA GLN A 110 4.36 13.54 2.31
C GLN A 110 3.34 13.11 3.38
N VAL A 111 3.21 11.80 3.59
CA VAL A 111 2.38 11.20 4.64
C VAL A 111 3.26 10.89 5.84
N ALA A 112 3.07 11.60 6.97
CA ALA A 112 3.97 11.51 8.12
C ALA A 112 4.07 10.11 8.72
N GLU A 113 2.99 9.32 8.64
CA GLU A 113 2.96 7.94 9.15
C GLU A 113 3.67 6.93 8.23
N SER A 114 4.14 7.36 7.06
CA SER A 114 4.89 6.53 6.12
C SER A 114 6.38 6.56 6.44
N PRO A 115 7.04 5.41 6.65
CA PRO A 115 8.46 5.35 7.01
C PRO A 115 9.40 5.80 5.90
N ILE A 116 8.93 5.81 4.65
CA ILE A 116 9.69 6.26 3.49
C ILE A 116 8.76 7.05 2.57
N SER A 117 9.26 8.17 2.07
CA SER A 117 8.57 9.08 1.15
C SER A 117 9.53 9.55 0.07
N LEU A 118 9.22 9.28 -1.19
CA LEU A 118 10.02 9.67 -2.35
C LEU A 118 9.39 10.89 -3.00
N GLU A 119 10.13 12.00 -3.02
CA GLU A 119 9.71 13.26 -3.61
C GLU A 119 9.95 13.21 -5.12
N CYS A 120 8.88 13.29 -5.91
CA CYS A 120 8.91 13.03 -7.35
C CYS A 120 8.50 14.24 -8.18
N ARG A 121 9.29 14.55 -9.21
CA ARG A 121 8.96 15.52 -10.26
C ARG A 121 8.72 14.82 -11.59
N VAL A 122 7.58 15.09 -12.21
CA VAL A 122 7.14 14.48 -13.47
C VAL A 122 8.01 14.98 -14.62
N LEU A 123 8.59 14.04 -15.36
CA LEU A 123 9.33 14.28 -16.60
C LEU A 123 8.45 14.12 -17.84
N GLU A 124 7.60 13.09 -17.86
CA GLU A 124 6.75 12.76 -19.00
C GLU A 124 5.40 12.19 -18.51
N ILE A 125 4.33 12.50 -19.24
CA ILE A 125 3.02 11.84 -19.08
C ILE A 125 2.70 11.12 -20.38
N LYS A 126 2.69 9.78 -20.34
CA LYS A 126 2.52 8.93 -21.52
C LYS A 126 1.20 8.16 -21.49
N ARG A 127 0.39 8.32 -22.55
CA ARG A 127 -0.85 7.55 -22.76
C ARG A 127 -0.53 6.14 -23.25
N LEU A 128 -0.86 5.11 -22.45
CA LEU A 128 -0.45 3.70 -22.69
C LEU A 128 -1.43 2.89 -23.59
N GLY A 129 -2.02 3.52 -24.61
CA GLY A 129 -2.97 2.86 -25.52
C GLY A 129 -2.26 2.17 -26.68
N THR A 130 -2.95 1.25 -27.35
CA THR A 130 -2.57 0.74 -28.68
C THR A 130 -3.61 1.19 -29.70
N GLU A 131 -3.30 1.05 -30.99
CA GLU A 131 -4.22 1.38 -32.08
C GLU A 131 -5.60 0.73 -31.88
N ASP A 132 -5.62 -0.57 -31.53
CA ASP A 132 -6.86 -1.32 -31.34
C ASP A 132 -7.49 -1.22 -29.94
N LYS A 133 -6.75 -0.69 -28.95
CA LYS A 133 -7.19 -0.71 -27.54
C LYS A 133 -6.89 0.61 -26.87
N PRO A 134 -7.93 1.42 -26.54
CA PRO A 134 -7.72 2.70 -25.91
C PRO A 134 -7.08 2.54 -24.53
N ALA A 135 -6.18 3.46 -24.18
CA ALA A 135 -5.54 3.42 -22.88
C ALA A 135 -6.55 3.67 -21.76
N THR A 136 -6.39 2.94 -20.67
CA THR A 136 -7.14 3.18 -19.43
C THR A 136 -6.35 4.02 -18.42
N HIS A 137 -5.03 4.13 -18.61
CA HIS A 137 -4.12 4.84 -17.71
C HIS A 137 -3.16 5.72 -18.50
N ASP A 138 -2.73 6.80 -17.86
CA ASP A 138 -1.53 7.55 -18.20
C ASP A 138 -0.40 7.14 -17.26
N MET A 139 0.78 6.93 -17.81
CA MET A 139 2.01 6.70 -17.05
C MET A 139 2.70 8.04 -16.80
N PHE A 140 2.89 8.37 -15.54
CA PHE A 140 3.69 9.51 -15.11
C PHE A 140 5.10 8.99 -14.86
N LEU A 141 6.02 9.30 -15.77
CA LEU A 141 7.46 9.10 -15.58
C LEU A 141 7.98 10.25 -14.72
N ALA A 142 8.71 9.95 -13.66
CA ALA A 142 9.19 10.97 -12.72
C ALA A 142 10.60 10.68 -12.22
N GLU A 143 11.33 11.75 -11.93
CA GLU A 143 12.60 11.72 -11.23
C GLU A 143 12.37 11.83 -9.73
N VAL A 144 13.11 11.05 -8.94
CA VAL A 144 13.14 11.16 -7.48
C VAL A 144 14.19 12.19 -7.10
N LEU A 145 13.76 13.31 -6.51
CA LEU A 145 14.64 14.42 -6.13
C LEU A 145 15.20 14.25 -4.72
N SER A 146 14.39 13.70 -3.82
CA SER A 146 14.73 13.47 -2.42
C SER A 146 13.97 12.26 -1.88
N VAL A 147 14.52 11.65 -0.83
CA VAL A 147 13.89 10.54 -0.10
C VAL A 147 13.94 10.85 1.38
N SER A 148 12.76 11.04 1.99
CA SER A 148 12.62 11.10 3.44
C SER A 148 12.49 9.69 4.00
N VAL A 149 13.20 9.42 5.09
CA VAL A 149 13.26 8.12 5.77
C VAL A 149 13.13 8.32 7.26
N ASP A 150 12.31 7.51 7.92
CA ASP A 150 12.19 7.52 9.37
C ASP A 150 13.48 6.95 10.03
N GLU A 151 14.04 7.72 10.95
CA GLU A 151 15.27 7.43 11.67
C GLU A 151 15.21 6.10 12.43
N GLU A 152 14.02 5.62 12.81
CA GLU A 152 13.86 4.32 13.48
C GLU A 152 14.36 3.13 12.62
N TYR A 153 14.43 3.32 11.30
CA TYR A 153 14.93 2.33 10.35
C TYR A 153 16.41 2.53 9.98
N LEU A 154 17.08 3.54 10.52
CA LEU A 154 18.52 3.74 10.33
C LEU A 154 19.28 3.09 11.49
N ASP A 155 20.43 2.48 11.18
CA ASP A 155 21.38 2.08 12.22
C ASP A 155 22.35 3.21 12.60
N GLU A 156 23.20 2.95 13.58
CA GLU A 156 24.22 3.90 14.05
C GLU A 156 25.22 4.34 12.95
N ASN A 157 25.30 3.60 11.84
CA ASN A 157 26.15 3.90 10.70
C ASN A 157 25.37 4.59 9.56
N GLY A 158 24.09 4.90 9.75
CA GLY A 158 23.20 5.46 8.73
C GLY A 158 22.72 4.44 7.69
N ALA A 159 22.88 3.14 7.92
CA ALA A 159 22.39 2.11 7.01
C ALA A 159 20.88 1.88 7.20
N LEU A 160 20.15 1.89 6.08
CA LEU A 160 18.70 1.67 6.06
C LEU A 160 18.33 0.19 6.21
N HIS A 161 17.48 -0.08 7.20
CA HIS A 161 16.89 -1.38 7.53
C HIS A 161 15.41 -1.45 7.18
N LEU A 162 15.10 -1.26 5.89
CA LEU A 162 13.73 -1.24 5.38
C LEU A 162 12.96 -2.55 5.63
N GLU A 163 13.65 -3.69 5.77
CA GLU A 163 13.03 -4.97 6.10
C GLU A 163 12.28 -4.96 7.44
N LYS A 164 12.61 -4.02 8.35
CA LYS A 164 11.97 -3.88 9.66
C LYS A 164 10.67 -3.08 9.60
N ALA A 165 10.43 -2.32 8.53
CA ALA A 165 9.25 -1.45 8.40
C ALA A 165 7.93 -2.20 8.21
N GLY A 166 7.98 -3.48 7.82
CA GLY A 166 6.77 -4.28 7.62
C GLY A 166 5.85 -3.68 6.55
N LEU A 167 6.43 -3.31 5.39
CA LEU A 167 5.69 -2.74 4.27
C LEU A 167 4.54 -3.65 3.81
N LEU A 168 3.52 -3.03 3.22
CA LEU A 168 2.41 -3.73 2.59
C LEU A 168 2.79 -4.30 1.22
N ALA A 169 2.15 -5.42 0.90
CA ALA A 169 2.08 -6.01 -0.42
C ALA A 169 0.62 -6.20 -0.84
N TYR A 170 0.32 -6.05 -2.12
CA TYR A 170 -1.00 -6.28 -2.68
C TYR A 170 -0.95 -7.38 -3.73
N ALA A 171 -1.81 -8.38 -3.59
CA ALA A 171 -1.95 -9.45 -4.57
C ALA A 171 -3.42 -9.84 -4.72
N HIS A 172 -3.92 -9.80 -5.95
CA HIS A 172 -5.25 -10.29 -6.34
C HIS A 172 -6.43 -9.87 -5.43
N GLY A 173 -6.50 -8.59 -5.04
CA GLY A 173 -7.62 -8.09 -4.23
C GLY A 173 -7.39 -8.15 -2.73
N PHE A 174 -6.20 -8.58 -2.29
CA PHE A 174 -5.88 -8.73 -0.88
C PHE A 174 -4.59 -7.98 -0.53
N TYR A 175 -4.58 -7.39 0.66
CA TYR A 175 -3.40 -6.81 1.27
C TYR A 175 -2.70 -7.84 2.17
N TYR A 176 -1.38 -7.84 2.12
CA TYR A 176 -0.51 -8.73 2.89
C TYR A 176 0.58 -7.89 3.56
N ALA A 177 0.99 -8.30 4.75
CA ALA A 177 2.25 -7.83 5.32
C ALA A 177 3.41 -8.59 4.70
N LEU A 178 4.55 -7.93 4.48
CA LEU A 178 5.77 -8.64 4.13
C LEU A 178 6.16 -9.63 5.24
N GLY A 179 6.53 -10.84 4.82
CA GLY A 179 6.89 -11.93 5.71
C GLY A 179 8.37 -11.91 6.11
N LYS A 180 8.87 -13.08 6.50
CA LYS A 180 10.26 -13.29 6.90
C LYS A 180 11.25 -12.96 5.76
N GLN A 181 12.29 -12.19 6.08
CA GLN A 181 13.45 -12.02 5.20
C GLN A 181 14.10 -13.37 4.85
N LEU A 182 14.35 -13.62 3.56
CA LEU A 182 14.93 -14.88 3.08
C LEU A 182 16.45 -14.83 2.97
N GLY A 183 17.00 -13.69 2.58
CA GLY A 183 18.44 -13.47 2.45
C GLY A 183 18.76 -12.07 1.93
N LYS A 184 20.04 -11.71 1.97
CA LYS A 184 20.55 -10.46 1.36
C LYS A 184 20.87 -10.67 -0.12
N PHE A 185 21.02 -9.58 -0.88
CA PHE A 185 21.53 -9.66 -2.25
C PHE A 185 22.87 -10.43 -2.32
N GLY A 186 23.02 -11.29 -3.33
CA GLY A 186 24.20 -12.14 -3.51
C GLY A 186 24.28 -13.37 -2.58
N TRP A 187 23.30 -13.61 -1.70
CA TRP A 187 23.32 -14.78 -0.80
C TRP A 187 23.29 -16.13 -1.53
N SER A 188 22.84 -16.18 -2.79
CA SER A 188 22.81 -17.38 -3.63
C SER A 188 24.19 -17.86 -4.06
N VAL A 189 25.16 -16.95 -4.13
CA VAL A 189 26.55 -17.22 -4.54
C VAL A 189 27.54 -17.08 -3.37
N GLU A 190 27.03 -16.96 -2.15
CA GLU A 190 27.85 -16.77 -0.95
C GLU A 190 28.68 -18.03 -0.65
N LYS A 191 30.00 -17.85 -0.50
CA LYS A 191 30.94 -18.94 -0.19
C LYS A 191 30.56 -19.62 1.14
N ALA A 192 30.73 -20.94 1.20
CA ALA A 192 30.36 -21.76 2.37
C ALA A 192 31.01 -21.28 3.69
N ALA A 193 32.26 -20.84 3.64
CA ALA A 193 32.96 -20.30 4.80
C ALA A 193 32.28 -19.03 5.35
N THR A 194 31.90 -18.11 4.46
CA THR A 194 31.17 -16.88 4.81
C THR A 194 29.78 -17.20 5.37
N LYS A 195 29.09 -18.17 4.75
CA LYS A 195 27.78 -18.65 5.22
C LYS A 195 27.83 -19.26 6.62
N ARG A 196 28.87 -20.06 6.92
CA ARG A 196 29.09 -20.64 8.26
C ARG A 196 29.28 -19.56 9.32
N LYS A 197 30.16 -18.58 9.05
CA LYS A 197 30.40 -17.44 9.96
C LYS A 197 29.12 -16.62 10.23
N ARG A 198 28.31 -16.34 9.21
CA ARG A 198 27.02 -15.64 9.41
C ARG A 198 26.08 -16.44 10.29
N ASN A 199 25.91 -17.74 10.00
CA ASN A 199 25.02 -18.60 10.77
C ASN A 199 25.45 -18.74 12.24
N GLU A 200 26.76 -18.76 12.51
CA GLU A 200 27.31 -18.74 13.87
C GLU A 200 26.98 -17.42 14.57
N LYS A 201 27.18 -16.28 13.91
CA LYS A 201 26.83 -14.95 14.44
C LYS A 201 25.33 -14.83 14.76
N GLU A 202 24.45 -15.24 13.85
CA GLU A 202 23.00 -15.23 14.06
C GLU A 202 22.56 -16.15 15.22
N LYS A 203 23.24 -17.28 15.42
CA LYS A 203 22.97 -18.18 16.57
C LYS A 203 23.35 -17.52 17.89
N THR A 204 24.51 -16.86 17.94
CA THR A 204 24.99 -16.13 19.12
C THR A 204 24.04 -14.99 19.48
N GLU A 205 23.67 -14.14 18.52
CA GLU A 205 22.75 -13.01 18.73
C GLU A 205 21.36 -13.47 19.19
N LYS A 206 20.83 -14.58 18.65
CA LYS A 206 19.55 -15.17 19.12
C LYS A 206 19.66 -15.71 20.54
N SER A 207 20.78 -16.32 20.90
CA SER A 207 21.05 -16.81 22.26
C SER A 207 21.09 -15.65 23.25
N GLU A 208 21.78 -14.58 22.91
CA GLU A 208 21.90 -13.37 23.72
C GLU A 208 20.56 -12.65 23.89
N LYS A 209 19.78 -12.46 22.82
CA LYS A 209 18.42 -11.91 22.90
C LYS A 209 17.49 -12.75 23.78
N LYS A 210 17.57 -14.09 23.70
CA LYS A 210 16.84 -14.99 24.59
C LYS A 210 17.24 -14.83 26.05
N LYS A 211 18.55 -14.74 26.35
CA LYS A 211 19.06 -14.51 27.71
C LYS A 211 18.64 -13.15 28.26
N ALA A 212 18.67 -12.09 27.43
CA ALA A 212 18.24 -10.75 27.80
C ALA A 212 16.72 -10.69 28.07
N PHE A 213 15.92 -11.38 27.25
CA PHE A 213 14.47 -11.50 27.47
C PHE A 213 14.16 -12.25 28.76
N ALA A 214 14.84 -13.37 29.02
CA ALA A 214 14.69 -14.15 30.26
C ALA A 214 15.04 -13.32 31.51
N LYS A 215 16.15 -12.57 31.49
CA LYS A 215 16.54 -11.65 32.58
C LYS A 215 15.51 -10.56 32.83
N ARG A 216 14.89 -9.98 31.78
CA ARG A 216 13.80 -8.98 31.92
C ARG A 216 12.52 -9.58 32.50
N SER A 217 12.18 -10.83 32.17
CA SER A 217 11.02 -11.51 32.76
C SER A 217 11.24 -11.93 34.22
N ASP A 218 12.48 -12.24 34.60
CA ASP A 218 12.84 -12.57 36.00
C ASP A 218 12.86 -11.33 36.90
N PHE A 219 13.21 -10.15 36.37
CA PHE A 219 13.16 -8.88 37.10
C PHE A 219 11.73 -8.53 37.54
N LYS A 220 10.73 -8.67 36.65
CA LYS A 220 9.30 -8.46 36.99
C LYS A 220 8.73 -9.44 38.03
N ARG A 221 9.38 -10.59 38.27
CA ARG A 221 8.96 -11.57 39.30
C ARG A 221 9.60 -11.34 40.67
N LYS A 222 10.77 -10.70 40.74
CA LYS A 222 11.49 -10.50 42.01
C LYS A 222 11.13 -9.20 42.73
N ASP A 223 10.64 -8.19 42.01
CA ASP A 223 10.24 -6.90 42.63
C ASP A 223 8.85 -6.93 43.32
N PHE A 224 8.15 -8.07 43.32
CA PHE A 224 6.87 -8.23 44.03
C PHE A 224 6.99 -9.06 45.32
N LYS A 225 8.23 -9.30 45.81
CA LYS A 225 8.47 -10.09 47.03
C LYS A 225 9.47 -9.40 47.96
N LYS A 226 9.20 -8.14 48.31
CA LYS A 226 9.72 -7.55 49.54
C LYS A 226 8.88 -6.34 49.90
N ASP A 227 7.94 -6.55 50.81
CA ASP A 227 7.62 -5.62 51.89
C ASP A 227 6.83 -6.40 52.93
N GLY A 228 7.57 -7.07 53.81
CA GLY A 228 7.05 -7.49 55.10
C GLY A 228 7.05 -6.30 56.04
N ARG A 229 5.86 -5.86 56.45
CA ARG A 229 5.64 -5.18 57.72
C ARG A 229 4.44 -5.86 58.39
N GLU A 230 4.68 -6.49 59.53
CA GLU A 230 3.65 -6.77 60.52
C GLU A 230 3.30 -5.43 61.19
N ASP A 231 2.03 -5.05 61.18
CA ASP A 231 1.26 -4.74 62.39
C ASP A 231 -0.14 -4.21 62.03
N GLY A 232 -1.14 -4.64 62.82
CA GLY A 232 -2.49 -4.08 62.83
C GLY A 232 -3.60 -5.07 62.51
N ARG A 233 -4.10 -5.76 63.54
CA ARG A 233 -5.46 -6.29 63.56
C ARG A 233 -6.43 -5.10 63.48
N GLU A 234 -7.33 -5.09 62.49
CA GLU A 234 -8.77 -4.82 62.69
C GLU A 234 -9.58 -4.93 61.37
N ASP A 235 -10.75 -5.56 61.51
CA ASP A 235 -11.94 -5.58 60.66
C ASP A 235 -11.87 -6.02 59.19
N LYS A 236 -12.20 -7.31 59.01
CA LYS A 236 -12.76 -7.86 57.77
C LYS A 236 -14.10 -7.18 57.44
N LYS A 237 -14.08 -6.10 56.64
CA LYS A 237 -15.23 -5.74 55.82
C LYS A 237 -15.13 -6.44 54.47
N GLU A 238 -16.04 -7.38 54.29
CA GLU A 238 -16.32 -8.14 53.07
C GLU A 238 -16.38 -7.22 51.84
N PHE A 239 -15.34 -7.26 50.99
CA PHE A 239 -15.33 -6.56 49.71
C PHE A 239 -16.27 -7.26 48.74
N LYS A 240 -17.51 -6.78 48.63
CA LYS A 240 -18.43 -7.15 47.55
C LYS A 240 -18.13 -6.30 46.32
N PRO A 241 -17.72 -6.88 45.17
CA PRO A 241 -17.51 -6.10 43.96
C PRO A 241 -18.85 -5.52 43.50
N ARG A 242 -18.97 -4.18 43.50
CA ARG A 242 -20.08 -3.49 42.84
C ARG A 242 -20.00 -3.76 41.33
N ARG A 243 -20.79 -4.72 40.85
CA ARG A 243 -21.17 -4.82 39.43
C ARG A 243 -21.77 -3.47 39.02
N ARG A 244 -21.04 -2.67 38.22
CA ARG A 244 -21.68 -1.61 37.44
C ARG A 244 -22.66 -2.32 36.50
N LYS A 245 -23.96 -2.07 36.68
CA LYS A 245 -25.01 -2.49 35.74
C LYS A 245 -24.70 -1.81 34.41
N PHE A 246 -24.13 -2.55 33.47
CA PHE A 246 -24.25 -2.20 32.06
C PHE A 246 -25.74 -2.29 31.71
N GLY A 247 -26.28 -1.20 31.16
CA GLY A 247 -27.67 -1.16 30.70
C GLY A 247 -27.94 -2.29 29.73
N GLU A 248 -29.15 -2.83 29.79
CA GLU A 248 -29.63 -3.90 28.92
C GLU A 248 -29.38 -3.55 27.44
N PRO A 249 -29.00 -4.52 26.59
CA PRO A 249 -28.86 -4.28 25.18
C PRO A 249 -30.24 -3.93 24.60
N LYS A 250 -30.40 -2.69 24.14
CA LYS A 250 -31.58 -2.31 23.34
C LYS A 250 -31.61 -3.18 22.09
N GLU A 251 -32.65 -3.98 21.95
CA GLU A 251 -33.00 -4.69 20.72
C GLU A 251 -33.07 -3.68 19.57
N PHE A 252 -32.22 -3.87 18.55
CA PHE A 252 -32.31 -3.12 17.31
C PHE A 252 -33.42 -3.77 16.47
N LYS A 253 -34.61 -3.17 16.46
CA LYS A 253 -35.70 -3.58 15.58
C LYS A 253 -35.26 -3.40 14.12
N ALA A 254 -35.21 -4.51 13.40
CA ALA A 254 -34.96 -4.52 11.97
C ALA A 254 -36.22 -4.05 11.22
N ASP A 255 -36.35 -2.74 11.04
CA ASP A 255 -37.36 -2.19 10.13
C ASP A 255 -36.81 -2.05 8.70
N GLY A 256 -37.39 -2.83 7.80
CA GLY A 256 -37.71 -2.36 6.46
C GLY A 256 -36.58 -2.27 5.42
N ARG A 257 -35.81 -3.34 5.20
CA ARG A 257 -35.14 -3.54 3.88
C ARG A 257 -35.87 -4.62 3.09
N LYS A 258 -36.64 -4.18 2.09
CA LYS A 258 -37.14 -5.05 1.01
C LYS A 258 -35.96 -5.80 0.41
N ALA A 259 -36.01 -7.12 0.48
CA ALA A 259 -35.07 -8.02 -0.15
C ALA A 259 -35.03 -7.76 -1.67
N PHE A 260 -33.88 -7.34 -2.19
CA PHE A 260 -33.64 -7.31 -3.63
C PHE A 260 -33.43 -8.76 -4.09
N LYS A 261 -34.50 -9.38 -4.60
CA LYS A 261 -34.46 -10.72 -5.20
C LYS A 261 -33.48 -10.70 -6.38
N ARG A 262 -32.39 -11.48 -6.30
CA ARG A 262 -31.58 -11.83 -7.48
C ARG A 262 -32.46 -12.64 -8.42
N GLY A 263 -32.94 -12.01 -9.49
CA GLY A 263 -33.59 -12.71 -10.59
C GLY A 263 -32.59 -13.67 -11.24
N THR A 264 -32.90 -14.96 -11.21
CA THR A 264 -32.28 -15.99 -12.05
C THR A 264 -32.73 -15.79 -13.49
N ALA A 265 -32.00 -14.97 -14.24
CA ALA A 265 -32.10 -14.99 -15.70
C ALA A 265 -31.11 -16.03 -16.22
N GLU A 266 -31.62 -17.16 -16.70
CA GLU A 266 -30.86 -18.09 -17.55
C GLU A 266 -30.28 -17.30 -18.73
N ARG A 267 -28.95 -17.16 -18.75
CA ARG A 267 -28.27 -16.60 -19.91
C ARG A 267 -28.31 -17.63 -21.03
N LYS A 268 -29.15 -17.38 -22.04
CA LYS A 268 -29.14 -18.14 -23.29
C LYS A 268 -27.71 -18.23 -23.85
N PRO A 269 -27.24 -19.40 -24.31
CA PRO A 269 -25.91 -19.53 -24.87
C PRO A 269 -25.78 -18.68 -26.15
N PHE A 270 -24.65 -17.98 -26.25
CA PHE A 270 -24.31 -17.12 -27.38
C PHE A 270 -24.14 -17.98 -28.65
N LYS A 271 -24.99 -17.80 -29.66
CA LYS A 271 -24.83 -18.44 -30.99
C LYS A 271 -23.53 -17.94 -31.61
N LYS A 272 -22.59 -18.84 -31.89
CA LYS A 272 -21.41 -18.54 -32.72
C LYS A 272 -21.87 -18.20 -34.13
N ARG A 273 -21.52 -17.02 -34.64
CA ARG A 273 -21.65 -16.70 -36.08
C ARG A 273 -20.64 -17.52 -36.87
N THR A 274 -21.05 -18.04 -38.03
CA THR A 274 -20.17 -18.82 -38.91
C THR A 274 -19.30 -17.90 -39.77
N PRO A 275 -18.14 -18.39 -40.26
CA PRO A 275 -17.18 -17.58 -41.02
C PRO A 275 -17.72 -16.92 -42.31
N ALA A 276 -18.89 -17.34 -42.80
CA ALA A 276 -19.52 -16.76 -43.99
C ALA A 276 -20.14 -15.37 -43.73
N GLU A 277 -20.48 -15.03 -42.49
CA GLU A 277 -21.14 -13.76 -42.15
C GLU A 277 -20.18 -12.56 -42.00
N TYR A 278 -18.86 -12.80 -42.10
CA TYR A 278 -17.85 -11.74 -42.04
C TYR A 278 -17.55 -11.09 -43.40
N LYS A 279 -17.95 -11.70 -44.53
CA LYS A 279 -17.49 -11.29 -45.87
C LYS A 279 -18.36 -10.25 -46.59
N THR A 280 -19.37 -9.65 -45.96
CA THR A 280 -20.28 -8.70 -46.62
C THR A 280 -20.21 -7.26 -46.09
N ALA A 281 -19.29 -6.93 -45.18
CA ALA A 281 -19.17 -5.57 -44.62
C ALA A 281 -18.06 -4.70 -45.27
N GLU A 282 -17.35 -5.19 -46.28
CA GLU A 282 -16.36 -4.41 -47.04
C GLU A 282 -16.90 -4.03 -48.42
N ARG A 283 -17.40 -2.79 -48.55
CA ARG A 283 -17.37 -1.95 -49.77
C ARG A 283 -18.05 -0.62 -49.48
N ARG A 284 -17.30 0.35 -48.94
CA ARG A 284 -17.54 1.78 -49.17
C ARG A 284 -16.20 2.47 -49.42
N THR A 285 -16.15 3.16 -50.55
CA THR A 285 -15.00 3.77 -51.23
C THR A 285 -14.39 4.96 -50.47
N PRO A 286 -13.12 5.31 -50.71
CA PRO A 286 -12.46 6.43 -50.04
C PRO A 286 -12.93 7.80 -50.58
N ARG A 287 -13.23 8.73 -49.67
CA ARG A 287 -13.49 10.15 -50.00
C ARG A 287 -12.18 10.87 -50.31
N LYS A 288 -12.20 11.65 -51.41
CA LYS A 288 -11.14 12.52 -51.90
C LYS A 288 -10.68 13.54 -50.84
N THR A 289 -9.38 13.68 -50.67
CA THR A 289 -8.71 14.76 -49.94
C THR A 289 -8.72 16.05 -50.78
N LEU A 290 -9.18 17.14 -50.15
CA LEU A 290 -9.08 18.51 -50.66
C LEU A 290 -7.67 19.06 -50.39
N THR A 291 -7.05 19.61 -51.43
CA THR A 291 -5.82 20.40 -51.38
C THR A 291 -6.10 21.78 -50.79
N LEU A 292 -5.31 22.20 -49.80
CA LEU A 292 -5.28 23.58 -49.30
C LEU A 292 -4.01 24.27 -49.82
N LYS A 293 -4.20 25.26 -50.69
CA LYS A 293 -3.21 26.28 -51.02
C LYS A 293 -3.17 27.30 -49.88
N LYS A 294 -1.99 27.49 -49.28
CA LYS A 294 -1.24 28.75 -49.21
C LYS A 294 0.07 28.51 -48.48
#